data_AF-A0A4Q4CIR4-F1
#
_entry.id   AF-A0A4Q4CIR4-F1
#
_cell.length_a   1.000
_cell.length_b   1.000
_cell.length_c   1.000
_cell.angle_alpha   90.00
_cell.angle_beta   90.00
_cell.angle_gamma   90.00
#
_symmetry.space_group_name_H-M   'P 1'
#
loop_
_entity.id
_entity.type
_entity.pdbx_description
1 polymer ?
#
loop_
_entity_poly.entity_id
_entity_poly.type
_entity_poly.pdbx_seq_one_letter_code
_entity_poly.pdbx_strand_id
1 'polypeptide(L)'
;MNIQASKPAAIAPVVSTPVFAAMPKVSRIRPIIAQVLPPLLVLAVLIAAWQFLASGPNATLPPPTKVWADARDLIVDPFYDRGGLDKGLFWHLLASLQRVALGFALAAVAGILLGLLIGTSDFAMRGLDPI
;
A
#
# COMPACT_ATOMS: atom_id res chain seq x y z
N MET A 1 10.45 83.99 25.64
CA MET A 1 9.64 83.87 24.42
C MET A 1 10.58 83.57 23.27
N ASN A 2 10.22 82.60 22.41
CA ASN A 2 10.95 82.09 21.24
C ASN A 2 11.85 80.84 21.46
N ILE A 3 11.24 79.65 21.40
CA ILE A 3 11.94 78.39 21.09
C ILE A 3 11.48 77.99 19.67
N GLN A 4 12.40 78.07 18.72
CA GLN A 4 12.22 77.59 17.35
C GLN A 4 12.01 76.07 17.39
N ALA A 5 10.82 75.60 17.02
CA ALA A 5 10.52 74.19 16.87
C ALA A 5 11.15 73.68 15.57
N SER A 6 12.26 72.96 15.68
CA SER A 6 12.91 72.25 14.58
C SER A 6 11.95 71.20 14.02
N LYS A 7 11.51 71.42 12.77
CA LYS A 7 10.67 70.52 11.98
C LYS A 7 11.30 69.11 11.94
N PRO A 8 10.60 68.06 12.39
CA PRO A 8 11.15 66.71 12.35
C PRO A 8 11.24 66.24 10.89
N ALA A 9 12.42 65.77 10.50
CA ALA A 9 12.68 65.20 9.19
C ALA A 9 11.81 63.95 9.00
N ALA A 10 10.95 63.99 7.98
CA ALA A 10 10.10 62.87 7.62
C ALA A 10 10.97 61.67 7.22
N ILE A 11 10.89 60.59 8.00
CA ILE A 11 11.53 59.31 7.71
C ILE A 11 10.72 58.65 6.60
N ALA A 12 11.28 58.57 5.40
CA ALA A 12 10.67 57.84 4.30
C ALA A 12 10.51 56.35 4.69
N PRO A 13 9.40 55.68 4.36
CA PRO A 13 9.24 54.26 4.65
C PRO A 13 10.24 53.47 3.80
N VAL A 14 11.14 52.76 4.46
CA VAL A 14 12.02 51.78 3.81
C VAL A 14 11.12 50.63 3.33
N VAL A 15 10.79 50.62 2.05
CA VAL A 15 10.10 49.50 1.41
C VAL A 15 11.11 48.37 1.30
N SER A 16 11.06 47.44 2.25
CA SER A 16 11.82 46.20 2.20
C SER A 16 11.28 45.34 1.07
N THR A 17 11.96 45.34 -0.08
CA THR A 17 11.67 44.41 -1.18
C THR A 17 11.82 42.99 -0.66
N PRO A 18 10.81 42.10 -0.76
CA PRO A 18 11.00 40.70 -0.43
C PRO A 18 12.02 40.13 -1.41
N VAL A 19 13.20 39.76 -0.90
CA VAL A 19 14.15 38.95 -1.65
C VAL A 19 13.50 37.58 -1.81
N PHE A 20 12.74 37.42 -2.89
CA PHE A 20 12.36 36.11 -3.38
C PHE A 20 13.66 35.42 -3.79
N ALA A 21 14.31 34.78 -2.82
CA ALA A 21 15.43 33.88 -3.05
C ALA A 21 14.94 32.81 -4.03
N ALA A 22 15.49 32.83 -5.24
CA ALA A 22 15.20 31.85 -6.26
C ALA A 22 15.38 30.45 -5.65
N MET A 23 14.28 29.70 -5.56
CA MET A 23 14.33 28.34 -5.04
C MET A 23 15.24 27.48 -5.94
N PRO A 24 16.14 26.66 -5.39
CA PRO A 24 16.95 25.76 -6.20
C PRO A 24 16.02 24.79 -6.94
N LYS A 25 16.16 24.72 -8.26
CA LYS A 25 15.42 23.79 -9.11
C LYS A 25 15.84 22.37 -8.76
N VAL A 26 15.10 21.72 -7.86
CA VAL A 26 15.38 20.35 -7.40
C VAL A 26 15.23 19.41 -8.60
N SER A 27 16.35 18.98 -9.15
CA SER A 27 16.43 17.90 -10.14
C SER A 27 15.93 16.61 -9.50
N ARG A 28 14.63 16.36 -9.57
CA ARG A 28 13.93 15.23 -8.94
C ARG A 28 14.30 13.87 -9.53
N ILE A 29 14.93 13.83 -10.70
CA ILE A 29 15.17 12.59 -11.47
C ILE A 29 16.44 11.87 -11.03
N ARG A 30 17.53 12.60 -10.75
CA ARG A 30 18.81 12.04 -10.27
C ARG A 30 18.70 11.21 -8.98
N PRO A 31 18.02 11.67 -7.91
CA PRO A 31 17.89 10.87 -6.69
C PRO A 31 17.01 9.64 -6.89
N ILE A 32 15.98 9.72 -7.75
CA ILE A 32 15.12 8.58 -8.09
C ILE A 32 15.92 7.49 -8.80
N ILE A 33 16.73 7.85 -9.79
CA ILE A 33 17.58 6.89 -10.51
C ILE A 33 18.59 6.25 -9.54
N ALA A 34 19.24 7.05 -8.68
CA ALA A 34 20.19 6.53 -7.71
C ALA A 34 19.57 5.57 -6.68
N GLN A 35 18.27 5.72 -6.38
CA GLN A 35 17.56 4.86 -5.43
C GLN A 35 16.95 3.61 -6.08
N VAL A 36 16.52 3.69 -7.35
CA VAL A 36 15.83 2.59 -8.04
C VAL A 36 16.81 1.70 -8.82
N LEU A 37 17.92 2.25 -9.31
CA LEU A 37 18.87 1.50 -10.14
C LEU A 37 19.58 0.37 -9.38
N PRO A 38 20.05 0.54 -8.12
CA PRO A 38 20.67 -0.53 -7.36
C PRO A 38 19.75 -1.75 -7.11
N PRO A 39 18.52 -1.60 -6.57
CA PRO A 39 17.65 -2.76 -6.35
C PRO A 39 17.22 -3.43 -7.66
N LEU A 40 17.06 -2.67 -8.74
CA LEU A 40 16.73 -3.23 -10.05
C LEU A 40 17.87 -4.11 -10.60
N LEU A 41 19.13 -3.67 -10.45
CA LEU A 41 20.30 -4.44 -10.85
C LEU A 41 20.43 -5.74 -10.07
N VAL A 42 20.28 -5.68 -8.74
CA VAL A 42 20.31 -6.87 -7.88
C VAL A 42 19.21 -7.85 -8.29
N LEU A 43 17.99 -7.35 -8.53
CA LEU A 43 16.87 -8.16 -8.98
C LEU A 43 17.15 -8.80 -10.34
N ALA A 44 17.70 -8.05 -11.29
CA ALA A 44 18.05 -8.57 -12.62
C ALA A 44 19.10 -9.68 -12.54
N VAL A 45 20.15 -9.51 -11.72
CA VAL A 45 21.17 -10.53 -11.48
C VAL A 45 20.57 -11.77 -10.82
N LEU A 46 19.69 -11.59 -9.84
CA LEU A 46 19.00 -12.69 -9.16
C LEU A 46 18.14 -13.49 -10.16
N ILE A 47 17.36 -12.82 -10.99
CA ILE A 47 16.53 -13.45 -12.02
C ILE A 47 17.39 -14.19 -13.04
N ALA A 48 18.51 -13.60 -13.47
CA ALA A 48 19.44 -14.24 -14.41
C ALA A 48 20.09 -15.49 -13.81
N ALA A 49 20.55 -15.41 -12.55
CA ALA A 49 21.10 -16.55 -11.84
C ALA A 49 20.05 -17.66 -11.67
N TRP A 50 18.83 -17.29 -11.28
CA TRP A 50 17.73 -18.24 -11.15
C TRP A 50 17.36 -18.89 -12.48
N GLN A 51 17.25 -18.11 -13.56
CA GLN A 51 17.02 -18.62 -14.91
C GLN A 51 18.10 -19.64 -15.28
N PHE A 52 19.38 -19.32 -15.07
CA PHE A 52 20.48 -20.22 -15.39
C PHE A 52 20.43 -21.53 -14.58
N LEU A 53 20.19 -21.45 -13.27
CA LEU A 53 20.11 -22.62 -12.39
C LEU A 53 18.87 -23.49 -12.68
N ALA A 54 17.75 -22.88 -13.05
CA ALA A 54 16.49 -23.56 -13.36
C ALA A 54 16.37 -24.01 -14.83
N SER A 55 17.39 -23.79 -15.67
CA SER A 55 17.40 -24.19 -17.09
C SER A 55 17.82 -25.64 -17.34
N GLY A 56 18.22 -26.37 -16.29
CA GLY A 56 18.72 -27.74 -16.43
C GLY A 56 17.62 -28.76 -16.76
N PRO A 57 17.93 -29.86 -17.50
CA PRO A 57 16.96 -30.89 -17.89
C PRO A 57 16.37 -31.69 -16.71
N ASN A 58 16.96 -31.61 -15.51
CA ASN A 58 16.47 -32.20 -14.26
C ASN A 58 16.07 -31.14 -13.21
N ALA A 59 15.84 -29.89 -13.62
CA ALA A 59 15.43 -28.85 -12.68
C ALA A 59 13.97 -29.07 -12.24
N THR A 60 13.77 -29.33 -10.94
CA THR A 60 12.44 -29.46 -10.31
C THR A 60 11.61 -28.16 -10.37
N LEU A 61 12.27 -27.02 -10.57
CA LEU A 61 11.65 -25.70 -10.58
C LEU A 61 11.68 -25.13 -12.00
N PRO A 62 10.54 -24.71 -12.57
CA PRO A 62 10.50 -24.08 -13.88
C PRO A 62 11.22 -22.72 -13.85
N PRO A 63 11.87 -22.33 -14.97
CA PRO A 63 12.53 -21.03 -15.07
C PRO A 63 11.52 -19.87 -15.00
N PRO A 64 11.94 -18.67 -14.56
CA PRO A 64 11.07 -17.50 -14.38
C PRO A 64 10.30 -17.11 -15.65
N THR A 65 10.91 -17.33 -16.82
CA THR A 65 10.28 -17.08 -18.13
C THR A 65 9.09 -18.01 -18.41
N LYS A 66 9.17 -19.28 -18.00
CA LYS A 66 8.03 -20.21 -18.08
C LYS A 66 6.96 -19.88 -17.06
N VAL A 67 7.35 -19.56 -15.83
CA VAL A 67 6.40 -19.11 -14.78
C VAL A 67 5.60 -17.90 -15.24
N TRP A 68 6.27 -16.92 -15.88
CA TRP A 68 5.58 -15.77 -16.45
C TRP A 68 4.67 -16.15 -17.62
N ALA A 69 5.12 -17.03 -18.52
CA ALA A 69 4.30 -17.47 -19.65
C ALA A 69 3.04 -18.21 -19.21
N ASP A 70 3.12 -19.06 -18.20
CA ASP A 70 1.97 -19.81 -17.68
C ASP A 70 1.05 -18.89 -16.87
N ALA A 71 1.62 -17.97 -16.08
CA ALA A 71 0.85 -17.00 -15.31
C ALA A 71 0.14 -15.96 -16.18
N ARG A 72 0.75 -15.54 -17.30
CA ARG A 72 0.19 -14.46 -18.15
C ARG A 72 -1.19 -14.85 -18.70
N ASP A 73 -1.38 -16.11 -19.07
CA ASP A 73 -2.63 -16.55 -19.70
C ASP A 73 -3.79 -16.57 -18.68
N LEU A 74 -3.48 -16.76 -17.39
CA LEU A 74 -4.43 -16.62 -16.27
C LEU A 74 -4.66 -15.17 -15.83
N ILE A 75 -3.66 -14.30 -16.04
CA ILE A 75 -3.68 -12.88 -15.61
C ILE A 75 -4.35 -11.98 -16.65
N VAL A 76 -4.13 -12.23 -17.95
CA VAL A 76 -4.60 -11.37 -19.04
C VAL A 76 -6.11 -11.54 -19.27
N ASP A 77 -6.65 -12.75 -19.15
CA ASP A 77 -8.09 -13.01 -19.20
C ASP A 77 -8.61 -13.53 -17.84
N PRO A 78 -8.73 -12.66 -16.82
CA PRO A 78 -9.02 -13.10 -15.45
C PRO A 78 -10.40 -13.74 -15.30
N PHE A 79 -11.34 -13.50 -16.22
CA PHE A 79 -12.70 -14.06 -16.23
C PHE A 79 -12.87 -15.29 -17.10
N TYR A 80 -11.79 -15.77 -17.72
CA TYR A 80 -11.84 -16.89 -18.65
C TYR A 80 -12.32 -18.18 -17.97
N ASP A 81 -13.13 -18.98 -18.66
CA ASP A 81 -13.59 -20.30 -18.18
C ASP A 81 -13.47 -21.34 -19.31
N ARG A 82 -12.36 -22.10 -19.34
CA ARG A 82 -12.14 -23.24 -20.26
C ARG A 82 -12.79 -24.52 -19.72
N GLY A 83 -13.39 -24.49 -18.53
CA GLY A 83 -13.77 -25.69 -17.78
C GLY A 83 -12.56 -26.40 -17.16
N GLY A 84 -12.82 -27.22 -16.14
CA GLY A 84 -11.77 -27.98 -15.43
C GLY A 84 -10.92 -27.11 -14.48
N LEU A 85 -9.60 -27.29 -14.51
CA LEU A 85 -8.60 -26.53 -13.72
C LEU A 85 -8.16 -25.23 -14.40
N ASP A 86 -8.52 -25.00 -15.66
CA ASP A 86 -8.13 -23.83 -16.45
C ASP A 86 -9.18 -22.71 -16.34
N LYS A 87 -9.33 -22.18 -15.13
CA LYS A 87 -10.20 -21.03 -14.85
C LYS A 87 -9.35 -19.80 -14.58
N GLY A 88 -9.84 -18.65 -15.05
CA GLY A 88 -9.21 -17.37 -14.81
C GLY A 88 -9.05 -17.10 -13.31
N LEU A 89 -8.03 -16.31 -12.96
CA LEU A 89 -7.64 -16.02 -11.58
C LEU A 89 -8.82 -15.49 -10.74
N PHE A 90 -9.75 -14.76 -11.36
CA PHE A 90 -10.93 -14.20 -10.70
C PHE A 90 -11.77 -15.28 -10.00
N TRP A 91 -12.02 -16.41 -10.66
CA TRP A 91 -12.87 -17.47 -10.11
C TRP A 91 -12.24 -18.14 -8.89
N HIS A 92 -10.92 -18.29 -8.89
CA HIS A 92 -10.18 -18.81 -7.73
C HIS A 92 -10.19 -17.84 -6.55
N LEU A 93 -9.99 -16.54 -6.82
CA LEU A 93 -10.06 -15.50 -5.81
C LEU A 93 -11.47 -15.37 -5.23
N LEU A 94 -12.50 -15.38 -6.08
CA LEU A 94 -13.89 -15.31 -5.66
C LEU A 94 -14.27 -16.50 -4.80
N ALA A 95 -13.86 -17.72 -5.18
CA ALA A 95 -14.11 -18.92 -4.37
C ALA A 95 -13.39 -18.87 -3.01
N SER A 96 -12.21 -18.26 -2.92
CA SER A 96 -11.53 -18.01 -1.64
C SER A 96 -12.30 -16.98 -0.81
N LEU A 97 -12.65 -15.84 -1.42
CA LEU A 97 -13.35 -14.74 -0.76
C LEU A 97 -14.74 -15.17 -0.27
N GLN A 98 -15.47 -15.96 -1.04
CA GLN A 98 -16.77 -16.51 -0.67
C GLN A 98 -16.67 -17.36 0.60
N ARG A 99 -15.65 -18.21 0.72
CA ARG A 99 -15.43 -19.04 1.92
C ARG A 99 -15.17 -18.17 3.15
N VAL A 100 -14.36 -17.12 3.00
CA VAL A 100 -14.08 -16.16 4.09
C VAL A 100 -15.33 -15.38 4.47
N ALA A 101 -16.09 -14.90 3.49
CA ALA A 101 -17.31 -14.15 3.72
C ALA A 101 -18.36 -14.97 4.47
N LEU A 102 -18.54 -16.25 4.11
CA LEU A 102 -19.44 -17.15 4.82
C LEU A 102 -19.00 -17.40 6.26
N GLY A 103 -17.72 -17.69 6.49
CA GLY A 103 -17.19 -17.88 7.84
C GLY A 103 -17.33 -16.63 8.71
N PHE A 104 -17.02 -15.46 8.15
CA PHE A 104 -17.17 -14.17 8.82
C PHE A 104 -18.63 -13.87 9.16
N ALA A 105 -19.57 -14.09 8.24
CA ALA A 105 -20.99 -13.87 8.48
C ALA A 105 -21.54 -14.77 9.61
N LEU A 106 -21.18 -16.05 9.61
CA LEU A 106 -21.57 -16.98 10.68
C LEU A 106 -20.97 -16.58 12.03
N ALA A 107 -19.69 -16.22 12.06
CA ALA A 107 -19.03 -15.75 13.27
C ALA A 107 -19.64 -14.44 13.79
N ALA A 108 -19.98 -13.51 12.88
CA ALA A 108 -20.64 -12.25 13.24
C ALA A 108 -22.01 -12.51 13.86
N VAL A 109 -22.85 -13.35 13.25
CA VAL A 109 -24.16 -13.72 13.80
C VAL A 109 -24.02 -14.37 15.18
N ALA A 110 -23.15 -15.38 15.30
CA ALA A 110 -22.92 -16.06 16.58
C ALA A 110 -22.38 -15.10 17.66
N GLY A 111 -21.41 -14.26 17.31
CA GLY A 111 -20.80 -13.28 18.22
C GLY A 111 -21.78 -12.20 18.66
N ILE A 112 -22.63 -11.71 17.75
CA ILE A 112 -23.69 -10.73 18.07
C ILE A 112 -24.72 -11.36 18.99
N LEU A 113 -25.22 -12.56 18.68
CA LEU A 113 -26.22 -13.24 19.52
C LEU A 113 -25.66 -13.54 20.91
N LEU A 114 -24.42 -14.02 21.00
CA LEU A 114 -23.76 -14.30 22.27
C LEU A 114 -23.50 -13.02 23.07
N GLY A 115 -23.01 -11.97 22.40
CA GLY A 115 -22.76 -10.66 22.99
C GLY A 115 -24.05 -10.01 23.50
N LEU A 116 -25.14 -10.12 22.75
CA LEU A 116 -26.46 -9.63 23.18
C LEU A 116 -26.97 -10.44 24.37
N LEU A 117 -26.89 -11.79 24.32
CA LEU A 117 -27.35 -12.65 25.41
C LEU A 117 -26.61 -12.35 26.72
N ILE A 118 -25.29 -12.13 26.65
CA ILE A 118 -24.47 -11.70 27.79
C ILE A 118 -24.85 -10.27 28.23
N GLY A 119 -25.01 -9.35 27.29
CA GLY A 119 -25.32 -7.95 27.58
C GLY A 119 -26.73 -7.71 28.15
N THR A 120 -27.70 -8.55 27.81
CA THR A 120 -29.07 -8.49 28.35
C THR A 120 -29.26 -9.32 29.62
N SER A 121 -28.27 -10.13 30.01
CA SER A 121 -28.37 -11.00 31.18
C SER A 121 -27.96 -10.29 32.46
N ASP A 122 -28.91 -10.07 33.37
CA ASP A 122 -28.67 -9.63 34.76
C ASP A 122 -27.66 -10.53 35.51
N PHE A 123 -27.46 -11.77 35.04
CA PHE A 123 -26.51 -12.72 35.61
C PHE A 123 -25.05 -12.24 35.47
N ALA A 124 -24.71 -11.48 34.42
CA ALA A 124 -23.37 -10.92 34.23
C ALA A 124 -23.11 -9.68 35.10
N MET A 125 -24.11 -8.82 35.30
CA MET A 125 -23.99 -7.68 36.23
C MET A 125 -23.93 -8.14 37.69
N ARG A 126 -24.70 -9.17 38.08
CA ARG A 126 -24.65 -9.76 39.42
C ARG A 126 -23.32 -10.48 39.74
N GLY A 127 -22.56 -10.86 38.72
CA GLY A 127 -21.22 -11.43 38.89
C GLY A 127 -20.11 -10.37 39.08
N LEU A 128 -20.30 -9.15 38.58
CA LEU A 128 -19.33 -8.04 38.65
C LEU A 128 -19.60 -7.08 39.82
N ASP A 129 -20.82 -7.02 40.33
CA ASP A 129 -21.15 -6.27 41.55
C ASP A 129 -21.96 -7.19 42.50
N PRO A 130 -21.29 -8.13 43.21
CA PRO A 130 -21.96 -9.02 44.17
C PRO A 130 -22.18 -8.30 45.51
N ILE A 131 -22.66 -7.05 45.49
CA ILE A 131 -23.01 -6.25 46.68
C ILE A 131 -24.44 -5.72 46.61
#